data_AF-A0A9E7M9K8-F1
#
_entry.id   AF-A0A9E7M9K8-F1
#
_cell.length_a   1.000
_cell.length_b   1.000
_cell.length_c   1.000
_cell.angle_alpha   90.00
_cell.angle_beta   90.00
_cell.angle_gamma   90.00
#
_symmetry.space_group_name_H-M   'P 1'
#
loop_
_entity.id
_entity.type
_entity.pdbx_description
1 polymer ?
#
loop_
_entity_poly.entity_id
_entity_poly.type
_entity_poly.pdbx_seq_one_letter_code
_entity_poly.pdbx_strand_id
1 'polypeptide(L)' 'MVEKIKIIVNEDKCYLCGGCAGVCPSLAIKVSSSKWEFFQDKCISCKICINACPVGALDFEPLEG' A
#
# COMPACT_ATOMS: atom_id res chain seq x y z
N MET A 1 16.38 -4.18 -12.17
CA MET A 1 16.08 -5.23 -11.18
C MET A 1 15.26 -4.58 -10.08
N VAL A 2 13.93 -4.65 -10.15
CA VAL A 2 13.07 -4.07 -9.10
C VAL A 2 12.56 -5.25 -8.29
N GLU A 3 13.08 -5.39 -7.08
CA GLU A 3 12.59 -6.34 -6.08
C GLU A 3 11.11 -6.01 -5.84
N LYS A 4 10.23 -6.85 -6.40
CA LYS A 4 8.78 -6.63 -6.28
C LYS A 4 8.37 -6.91 -4.84
N ILE A 5 7.53 -6.05 -4.28
CA ILE A 5 6.94 -6.24 -2.96
C ILE A 5 5.42 -6.30 -3.07
N LYS A 6 4.80 -7.06 -2.19
CA LYS A 6 3.36 -7.05 -1.98
C LYS A 6 3.06 -6.24 -0.73
N ILE A 7 2.09 -5.33 -0.82
CA ILE A 7 1.61 -4.60 0.35
C ILE A 7 0.46 -5.40 0.98
N ILE A 8 0.56 -5.65 2.28
CA ILE A 8 -0.47 -6.30 3.08
C ILE A 8 -1.19 -5.21 3.87
N VAL A 9 -2.52 -5.26 3.90
CA VAL A 9 -3.36 -4.34 4.67
C VAL A 9 -4.04 -5.09 5.79
N ASN A 10 -3.98 -4.55 6.99
CA ASN A 10 -4.71 -5.02 8.15
C ASN A 10 -6.07 -4.31 8.18
N GLU A 11 -7.14 -5.04 7.86
CA GLU A 11 -8.49 -4.51 7.76
C GLU A 11 -9.07 -4.06 9.12
N ASP A 12 -8.64 -4.68 10.23
CA ASP A 12 -9.06 -4.28 11.59
C ASP A 12 -8.55 -2.89 11.98
N LYS A 13 -7.35 -2.52 11.51
CA LYS A 13 -6.76 -1.18 11.76
C LYS A 13 -7.09 -0.19 10.65
N CYS A 14 -7.29 -0.65 9.42
CA CYS A 14 -7.49 0.20 8.27
C CYS A 14 -8.92 0.77 8.23
N TYR A 15 -9.04 2.07 8.47
CA TYR A 15 -10.32 2.79 8.37
C TYR A 15 -10.55 3.45 7.00
N LEU A 16 -9.88 2.95 5.94
CA LEU A 16 -10.02 3.43 4.55
C LEU A 16 -9.81 4.95 4.39
N CYS A 17 -8.86 5.52 5.14
CA CYS A 17 -8.60 6.97 5.14
C CYS A 17 -8.06 7.53 3.81
N GLY A 18 -7.57 6.66 2.92
CA GLY A 18 -7.00 7.06 1.64
C GLY A 18 -5.61 7.72 1.71
N GLY A 19 -5.03 7.90 2.89
CA GLY A 19 -3.71 8.54 3.04
C GLY A 19 -2.61 7.84 2.26
N CYS A 20 -2.61 6.50 2.26
CA CYS A 20 -1.66 5.69 1.49
C CYS A 20 -1.79 5.85 -0.03
N ALA A 21 -3.00 6.07 -0.56
CA ALA A 21 -3.21 6.36 -1.98
C ALA A 21 -2.72 7.76 -2.35
N GLY A 22 -2.95 8.75 -1.47
CA GLY A 22 -2.52 10.13 -1.70
C GLY A 22 -1.00 10.32 -1.72
N VAL A 23 -0.26 9.58 -0.88
CA VAL A 23 1.22 9.66 -0.86
C VAL A 23 1.89 8.78 -1.91
N CYS A 24 1.15 7.93 -2.64
CA CYS A 24 1.74 6.97 -3.55
C CYS A 24 2.13 7.66 -4.88
N PRO A 25 3.43 7.85 -5.17
CA PRO A 25 3.86 8.59 -6.36
C PRO A 25 3.52 7.84 -7.66
N SER A 26 3.46 6.51 -7.60
CA SER A 26 3.14 5.67 -8.76
C SER A 26 1.65 5.32 -8.86
N LEU A 27 0.81 5.87 -7.96
CA LEU A 27 -0.62 5.60 -7.90
C LEU A 27 -0.93 4.09 -7.90
N ALA A 28 -0.09 3.33 -7.19
CA ALA A 28 -0.21 1.89 -7.03
C ALA A 28 -1.27 1.48 -6.00
N ILE A 29 -1.83 2.43 -5.24
CA ILE A 29 -2.88 2.16 -4.24
C ILE A 29 -4.09 3.01 -4.59
N LYS A 30 -5.27 2.39 -4.54
CA LYS A 30 -6.55 3.07 -4.70
C LYS A 30 -7.44 2.73 -3.51
N VAL A 31 -7.95 3.77 -2.87
CA VAL A 31 -8.89 3.64 -1.75
C VAL A 31 -10.20 4.26 -2.15
N SER A 32 -11.27 3.51 -1.97
CA SER A 32 -12.66 3.94 -2.12
C SER A 32 -13.34 3.85 -0.76
N SER A 33 -14.53 4.45 -0.62
CA SER A 33 -15.33 4.44 0.60
C SER A 33 -15.64 3.06 1.18
N SER A 34 -15.48 2.00 0.39
CA SER A 34 -15.75 0.61 0.83
C SER A 34 -14.69 -0.39 0.40
N LYS A 35 -13.59 0.04 -0.24
CA LYS A 35 -12.60 -0.89 -0.81
C LYS A 35 -11.21 -0.31 -0.83
N TRP A 36 -10.23 -1.14 -0.53
CA TRP A 36 -8.81 -0.86 -0.71
C TRP A 36 -8.25 -1.78 -1.82
N GLU A 37 -7.59 -1.20 -2.81
CA GLU A 37 -7.04 -1.92 -3.97
C GLU A 37 -5.56 -1.57 -4.17
N PHE A 38 -4.75 -2.59 -4.45
CA PHE A 38 -3.32 -2.45 -4.69
C PHE A 38 -2.93 -3.01 -6.06
N PHE A 39 -2.24 -2.18 -6.83
CA PHE A 39 -1.73 -2.46 -8.17
C PHE A 39 -0.24 -2.74 -8.09
N GLN A 40 0.12 -4.00 -7.90
CA GLN A 40 1.51 -4.43 -7.78
C GLN A 40 2.36 -4.05 -9.01
N ASP A 41 1.77 -4.04 -10.21
CA ASP A 41 2.45 -3.67 -11.45
C ASP A 41 2.94 -2.22 -11.47
N LYS A 42 2.22 -1.33 -10.77
CA LYS A 42 2.60 0.08 -10.61
C LYS A 42 3.49 0.33 -9.40
N CYS A 43 3.63 -0.64 -8.51
CA CYS A 43 4.39 -0.45 -7.27
C CYS A 43 5.90 -0.37 -7.58
N ILE A 44 6.53 0.73 -7.20
CA ILE A 44 7.99 0.93 -7.32
C ILE A 44 8.76 0.54 -6.06
N SER A 45 8.12 -0.22 -5.16
CA SER A 45 8.71 -0.70 -3.89
C SER A 45 9.27 0.41 -2.97
N CYS A 46 8.72 1.63 -3.04
CA CYS A 46 9.21 2.79 -2.26
C CYS A 46 8.86 2.77 -0.77
N LYS A 47 7.87 1.97 -0.34
CA LYS A 47 7.43 1.81 1.06
C LYS A 47 6.93 3.09 1.76
N ILE A 48 6.67 4.17 1.02
CA ILE A 48 6.16 5.44 1.56
C ILE A 48 4.75 5.26 2.14
N CYS A 49 3.91 4.45 1.52
CA CYS A 49 2.55 4.16 1.98
C CYS A 49 2.50 3.59 3.41
N ILE A 50 3.49 2.78 3.79
CA ILE A 50 3.60 2.17 5.11
C ILE A 50 3.87 3.23 6.17
N ASN A 51 4.86 4.10 5.90
CA ASN A 51 5.20 5.22 6.79
C ASN A 51 4.08 6.26 6.89
N ALA A 52 3.33 6.47 5.80
CA ALA A 52 2.21 7.39 5.78
C ALA A 52 0.97 6.88 6.52
N CYS A 53 0.92 5.61 6.92
CA CYS A 53 -0.22 5.05 7.62
C CYS A 53 -0.17 5.43 9.11
N PRO A 54 -1.03 6.33 9.61
CA PRO A 54 -0.95 6.79 11.00
C PRO A 54 -1.29 5.70 12.02
N VAL A 55 -2.05 4.70 11.59
CA VAL A 55 -2.50 3.57 12.42
C VAL A 55 -1.63 2.33 12.26
N GLY A 56 -0.59 2.39 11.42
CA GLY A 56 0.28 1.24 11.14
C GLY A 56 -0.48 0.01 10.64
N ALA A 57 -1.44 0.24 9.74
CA ALA A 57 -2.27 -0.82 9.16
C ALA A 57 -1.67 -1.46 7.89
N LEU A 58 -0.54 -0.96 7.40
CA LEU A 58 0.09 -1.43 6.17
C LEU A 58 1.42 -2.11 6.48
N ASP A 59 1.66 -3.24 5.83
CA ASP A 59 2.90 -4.02 5.91
C ASP A 59 3.38 -4.40 4.49
N PHE A 60 4.57 -4.97 4.37
CA PHE A 60 5.10 -5.44 3.09
C PHE A 60 5.75 -6.81 3.20
N GLU A 61 5.49 -7.64 2.19
CA GLU A 61 6.17 -8.92 2.03
C GLU A 61 7.05 -8.87 0.77
N PRO A 62 8.31 -9.32 0.86
CA PRO A 62 9.15 -9.50 -0.32
C PRO A 62 8.53 -10.61 -1.18
N LEU A 63 8.30 -10.33 -2.45
CA LEU A 63 7.95 -11.38 -3.41
C LEU A 63 9.26 -11.94 -3.94
N GLU A 64 9.87 -12.85 -3.18
CA GLU A 64 10.96 -13.67 -3.70
C GLU A 64 10.41 -14.55 -4.82
N GLY A 65 11.01 -14.44 -5.99
CA GLY A 65 10.75 -15.25 -7.18
C GLY A 65 12.05 -15.50 -7.92
#